data_AF-A0A0H2RM41-F1
#
_entry.id   AF-A0A0H2RM41-F1
#
_cell.length_a   1.000
_cell.length_b   1.000
_cell.length_c   1.000
_cell.angle_alpha   90.00
_cell.angle_beta   90.00
_cell.angle_gamma   90.00
#
_symmetry.space_group_name_H-M   'P 1'
#
loop_
_entity.id
_entity.type
_entity.pdbx_description
1 polymer ?
#
loop_
_entity_poly.entity_id
_entity_poly.type
_entity_poly.pdbx_seq_one_letter_code
_entity_poly.pdbx_strand_id
1 'polypeptide(L)'
;MGVSLWLIPPAHMRQKFKEIMDNPMRFGAVAPLDRFEPHITLTTIDSSDPNYVKILRDVIPKIGKTSVRVDFDYVGMEETYFRSCFLQARSTPELELLMTKINEALGIMEPPPKFPHQSVFYVPDERSRERTVLTSTLGGGIGSQQLKAWSYDATHIAIAFCDGECKDWKILECIPLVRPAFVNSSRFSFFNHAIPTGIIEDEARHYRLAKSMSLSSIIMK
;
A
#
# COMPACT_ATOMS: atom_id res chain seq x y z
N MET A 1 11.38 -14.21 0.20
CA MET A 1 10.87 -12.89 -0.20
C MET A 1 11.82 -11.88 0.43
N GLY A 2 11.43 -10.65 0.75
CA GLY A 2 12.40 -9.67 1.22
C GLY A 2 11.73 -8.52 1.95
N VAL A 3 12.34 -7.34 1.91
CA VAL A 3 11.76 -6.11 2.45
C VAL A 3 11.40 -5.17 1.31
N SER A 4 10.15 -4.74 1.31
CA SER A 4 9.55 -3.99 0.22
C SER A 4 9.25 -2.55 0.62
N LEU A 5 9.34 -1.65 -0.35
CA LEU A 5 8.81 -0.30 -0.26
C LEU A 5 7.42 -0.28 -0.90
N TRP A 6 6.43 0.12 -0.12
CA TRP A 6 5.02 0.12 -0.52
C TRP A 6 4.47 1.54 -0.59
N LEU A 7 3.78 1.87 -1.66
CA LEU A 7 2.90 3.03 -1.70
C LEU A 7 1.56 2.65 -1.09
N ILE A 8 1.12 3.41 -0.09
CA ILE A 8 -0.04 3.04 0.74
C ILE A 8 -1.22 3.98 0.45
N PRO A 9 -2.44 3.45 0.21
CA PRO A 9 -3.64 4.27 0.11
C PRO A 9 -3.91 5.06 1.41
N PRO A 10 -4.52 6.26 1.31
CA PRO A 10 -4.99 6.98 2.49
C PRO A 10 -6.02 6.15 3.27
N ALA A 11 -6.18 6.39 4.57
CA ALA A 11 -6.92 5.50 5.47
C ALA A 11 -8.32 5.12 4.97
N HIS A 12 -9.09 6.10 4.49
CA HIS A 12 -10.45 5.86 3.97
C HIS A 12 -10.47 4.96 2.72
N MET A 13 -9.48 5.08 1.82
CA MET A 13 -9.37 4.22 0.65
C MET A 13 -8.87 2.83 1.02
N ARG A 14 -7.95 2.76 1.97
CA ARG A 14 -7.47 1.50 2.52
C ARG A 14 -8.59 0.67 3.10
N GLN A 15 -9.47 1.29 3.89
CA GLN A 15 -10.65 0.63 4.43
C GLN A 15 -11.55 0.09 3.32
N LYS A 16 -11.87 0.91 2.31
CA LYS A 16 -12.66 0.47 1.13
C LYS A 16 -12.02 -0.72 0.42
N PHE A 17 -10.70 -0.71 0.22
CA PHE A 17 -10.01 -1.85 -0.36
C PHE A 17 -10.07 -3.08 0.53
N LYS A 18 -9.87 -2.94 1.85
CA LYS A 18 -9.99 -4.07 2.79
C LYS A 18 -11.41 -4.66 2.78
N GLU A 19 -12.46 -3.85 2.68
CA GLU A 19 -13.83 -4.35 2.55
C GLU A 19 -14.03 -5.25 1.32
N ILE A 20 -13.32 -4.96 0.24
CA ILE A 20 -13.33 -5.79 -0.98
C ILE A 20 -12.44 -7.04 -0.76
N MET A 21 -11.20 -6.82 -0.35
CA MET A 21 -10.14 -7.84 -0.27
C MET A 21 -10.41 -8.89 0.80
N ASP A 22 -10.98 -8.51 1.95
CA ASP A 22 -11.29 -9.42 3.05
C ASP A 22 -12.59 -10.21 2.82
N ASN A 23 -13.34 -9.91 1.74
CA ASN A 23 -14.61 -10.54 1.41
C ASN A 23 -14.65 -11.11 -0.03
N PRO A 24 -13.67 -11.94 -0.43
CA PRO A 24 -13.55 -12.43 -1.81
C PRO A 24 -14.77 -13.23 -2.26
N MET A 25 -15.50 -13.85 -1.32
CA MET A 25 -16.71 -14.64 -1.57
C MET A 25 -17.84 -13.82 -2.21
N ARG A 26 -17.89 -12.50 -1.93
CA ARG A 26 -18.84 -11.57 -2.58
C ARG A 26 -18.58 -11.41 -4.07
N PHE A 27 -17.40 -11.82 -4.52
CA PHE A 27 -16.93 -11.72 -5.90
C PHE A 27 -16.76 -13.09 -6.57
N GLY A 28 -17.30 -14.15 -5.96
CA GLY A 28 -17.33 -15.48 -6.55
C GLY A 28 -16.14 -16.38 -6.19
N ALA A 29 -15.34 -16.01 -5.17
CA ALA A 29 -14.42 -16.96 -4.57
C ALA A 29 -15.17 -18.19 -4.00
N VAL A 30 -14.50 -19.33 -3.87
CA VAL A 30 -15.08 -20.56 -3.29
C VAL A 30 -14.60 -20.85 -1.87
N ALA A 31 -13.52 -20.22 -1.44
CA ALA A 31 -12.98 -20.27 -0.08
C ALA A 31 -12.23 -18.97 0.24
N PRO A 32 -11.97 -18.66 1.53
CA PRO A 32 -11.14 -17.52 1.89
C PRO A 32 -9.81 -17.49 1.13
N LEU A 33 -9.34 -16.28 0.87
CA LEU A 33 -8.04 -16.00 0.26
C LEU A 33 -7.14 -15.31 1.27
N ASP A 34 -5.84 -15.28 0.97
CA ASP A 34 -4.85 -14.60 1.79
C ASP A 34 -5.21 -13.12 1.98
N ARG A 35 -5.13 -12.68 3.24
CA ARG A 35 -5.33 -11.28 3.60
C ARG A 35 -3.99 -10.58 3.63
N PHE A 36 -3.98 -9.36 3.09
CA PHE A 36 -2.81 -8.48 3.11
C PHE A 36 -3.27 -7.02 3.09
N GLU A 37 -2.36 -6.10 3.42
CA GLU A 37 -2.65 -4.67 3.35
C GLU A 37 -2.71 -4.21 1.88
N PRO A 38 -3.66 -3.37 1.47
CA PRO A 38 -3.68 -2.85 0.10
C PRO A 38 -2.49 -1.92 -0.12
N HIS A 39 -1.71 -2.20 -1.16
CA HIS A 39 -0.49 -1.47 -1.45
C HIS A 39 -0.11 -1.59 -2.94
N ILE A 40 0.72 -0.67 -3.40
CA ILE A 40 1.51 -0.83 -4.64
C ILE A 40 2.96 -1.08 -4.23
N THR A 41 3.53 -2.19 -4.66
CA THR A 41 4.96 -2.45 -4.44
C THR A 41 5.79 -1.61 -5.41
N LEU A 42 6.66 -0.75 -4.88
CA LEU A 42 7.56 0.11 -5.66
C LEU A 42 8.91 -0.56 -5.90
N THR A 43 9.43 -1.26 -4.88
CA THR A 43 10.68 -2.03 -4.97
C THR A 43 10.72 -3.07 -3.85
N THR A 44 11.58 -4.08 -4.00
CA THR A 44 11.88 -5.08 -2.98
C THR A 44 13.38 -5.35 -2.98
N ILE A 45 13.96 -5.39 -1.79
CA ILE A 45 15.36 -5.76 -1.57
C ILE A 45 15.44 -7.03 -0.74
N ASP A 46 16.58 -7.71 -0.79
CA ASP A 46 16.83 -8.92 -0.02
C ASP A 46 16.81 -8.63 1.50
N SER A 47 16.08 -9.44 2.26
CA SER A 47 16.04 -9.37 3.72
C SER A 47 17.28 -9.97 4.39
N SER A 48 18.15 -10.66 3.63
CA SER A 48 19.45 -11.15 4.09
C SER A 48 20.45 -10.02 4.38
N ASP A 49 20.26 -8.82 3.81
CA ASP A 49 21.08 -7.65 4.13
C ASP A 49 20.71 -7.11 5.52
N PRO A 50 21.61 -7.14 6.53
CA PRO A 50 21.29 -6.68 7.88
C PRO A 50 20.87 -5.20 7.96
N ASN A 51 21.10 -4.41 6.92
CA ASN A 51 20.75 -3.00 6.81
C ASN A 51 19.49 -2.74 5.97
N TYR A 52 18.69 -3.75 5.61
CA TYR A 52 17.55 -3.60 4.69
C TYR A 52 16.62 -2.42 5.06
N VAL A 53 16.26 -2.24 6.34
CA VAL A 53 15.39 -1.13 6.75
C VAL A 53 16.09 0.20 6.55
N LYS A 54 17.37 0.29 6.91
CA LYS A 54 18.16 1.52 6.79
C LYS A 54 18.30 1.91 5.32
N ILE A 55 18.57 0.97 4.43
CA ILE A 55 18.67 1.20 2.98
C ILE A 55 17.38 1.83 2.46
N LEU A 56 16.23 1.21 2.72
CA LEU A 56 14.94 1.73 2.27
C LEU A 56 14.58 3.07 2.93
N ARG A 57 14.92 3.26 4.21
CA ARG A 57 14.72 4.54 4.89
C ARG A 57 15.55 5.66 4.27
N ASP A 58 16.78 5.39 3.88
CA ASP A 58 17.69 6.37 3.28
C ASP A 58 17.31 6.74 1.83
N VAL A 59 16.49 5.92 1.15
CA VAL A 59 15.88 6.24 -0.15
C VAL A 59 14.81 7.32 -0.03
N ILE A 60 14.00 7.29 1.03
CA ILE A 60 12.78 8.12 1.12
C ILE A 60 13.07 9.63 1.11
N PRO A 61 14.11 10.17 1.75
CA PRO A 61 14.46 11.59 1.60
C PRO A 61 14.80 12.00 0.16
N LYS A 62 15.31 11.07 -0.67
CA LYS A 62 15.78 11.34 -2.04
C LYS A 62 14.64 11.42 -3.06
N ILE A 63 13.52 10.74 -2.81
CA ILE A 63 12.37 10.77 -3.74
C ILE A 63 11.62 12.11 -3.72
N GLY A 64 11.79 12.89 -2.65
CA GLY A 64 11.14 14.19 -2.43
C GLY A 64 9.86 14.06 -1.60
N LYS A 65 9.28 15.20 -1.22
CA LYS A 65 8.08 15.25 -0.38
C LYS A 65 6.86 15.78 -1.13
N THR A 66 6.15 14.90 -1.82
CA THR A 66 4.89 15.21 -2.52
C THR A 66 3.91 14.05 -2.41
N SER A 67 2.61 14.34 -2.42
CA SER A 67 1.60 13.32 -2.66
C SER A 67 1.76 12.76 -4.07
N VAL A 68 1.43 11.48 -4.26
CA VAL A 68 1.52 10.79 -5.56
C VAL A 68 0.13 10.35 -5.97
N ARG A 69 -0.35 10.88 -7.10
CA ARG A 69 -1.64 10.48 -7.66
C ARG A 69 -1.53 9.07 -8.23
N VAL A 70 -2.41 8.18 -7.77
CA VAL A 70 -2.59 6.83 -8.30
C VAL A 70 -3.94 6.76 -8.98
N ASP A 71 -3.92 6.58 -10.30
CA ASP A 71 -5.11 6.27 -11.08
C ASP A 71 -5.04 4.83 -11.60
N PHE A 72 -6.20 4.21 -11.81
CA PHE A 72 -6.30 2.84 -12.33
C PHE A 72 -6.93 2.81 -13.72
N ASP A 73 -6.38 2.00 -14.62
CA ASP A 73 -6.87 1.87 -16.00
C ASP A 73 -7.85 0.71 -16.17
N TYR A 74 -7.53 -0.45 -15.59
CA TYR A 74 -8.36 -1.65 -15.69
C TYR A 74 -8.08 -2.64 -14.54
N VAL A 75 -8.99 -3.62 -14.40
CA VAL A 75 -8.78 -4.80 -13.55
C VAL A 75 -8.09 -5.87 -14.39
N GLY A 76 -6.89 -6.27 -13.99
CA GLY A 76 -6.06 -7.25 -14.67
C GLY A 76 -6.02 -8.61 -13.97
N MET A 77 -5.55 -9.61 -14.72
CA MET A 77 -5.30 -10.97 -14.28
C MET A 77 -4.06 -11.51 -14.97
N GLU A 78 -3.21 -12.20 -14.24
CA GLU A 78 -2.08 -12.98 -14.77
C GLU A 78 -2.08 -14.40 -14.18
N GLU A 79 -1.22 -15.26 -14.74
CA GLU A 79 -1.06 -16.65 -14.30
C GLU A 79 -0.22 -16.81 -13.03
N THR A 80 0.36 -15.73 -12.47
CA THR A 80 1.20 -15.79 -11.27
C THR A 80 0.45 -15.49 -9.99
N TYR A 81 0.81 -16.15 -8.88
CA TYR A 81 0.18 -15.96 -7.56
C TYR A 81 0.01 -14.48 -7.17
N PHE A 82 1.11 -13.72 -7.16
CA PHE A 82 1.11 -12.30 -6.74
C PHE A 82 0.45 -11.33 -7.73
N ARG A 83 0.10 -11.80 -8.94
CA ARG A 83 -0.62 -11.01 -9.95
C ARG A 83 -1.90 -11.70 -10.41
N SER A 84 -2.51 -12.48 -9.52
CA SER A 84 -3.71 -13.25 -9.83
C SER A 84 -4.90 -12.34 -10.19
N CYS A 85 -5.18 -11.33 -9.37
CA CYS A 85 -6.19 -10.31 -9.67
C CYS A 85 -5.69 -8.97 -9.12
N PHE A 86 -5.62 -7.95 -9.97
CA PHE A 86 -5.02 -6.66 -9.63
C PHE A 86 -5.69 -5.48 -10.32
N LEU A 87 -5.45 -4.28 -9.81
CA LEU A 87 -5.73 -3.02 -10.48
C LEU A 87 -4.47 -2.51 -11.15
N GLN A 88 -4.50 -2.37 -12.48
CA GLN A 88 -3.38 -1.82 -13.22
C GLN A 88 -3.31 -0.32 -12.96
N ALA A 89 -2.24 0.15 -12.32
CA ALA A 89 -2.02 1.58 -12.17
C ALA A 89 -1.71 2.18 -13.53
N ARG A 90 -2.28 3.36 -13.79
CA ARG A 90 -1.98 4.19 -14.95
C ARG A 90 -0.57 4.75 -14.83
N SER A 91 0.14 4.79 -15.95
CA SER A 91 1.39 5.54 -16.06
C SER A 91 1.11 7.03 -15.94
N THR A 92 1.56 7.64 -14.84
CA THR A 92 1.54 9.09 -14.65
C THR A 92 2.96 9.61 -14.47
N PRO A 93 3.26 10.84 -14.91
CA PRO A 93 4.59 11.43 -14.74
C PRO A 93 5.07 11.42 -13.27
N GLU A 94 4.15 11.61 -12.32
CA GLU A 94 4.46 11.62 -10.89
C GLU A 94 4.88 10.23 -10.38
N LEU A 95 4.17 9.18 -10.79
CA LEU A 95 4.46 7.81 -10.38
C LEU A 95 5.72 7.28 -11.09
N GLU A 96 5.92 7.62 -12.36
CA GLU A 96 7.16 7.34 -13.10
C GLU A 96 8.37 8.02 -12.43
N LEU A 97 8.25 9.31 -12.11
CA LEU A 97 9.31 10.04 -11.43
C LEU A 97 9.63 9.44 -10.04
N LEU A 98 8.60 9.02 -9.28
CA LEU A 98 8.79 8.32 -8.02
C LEU A 98 9.62 7.04 -8.21
N MET A 99 9.20 6.19 -9.15
CA MET A 99 9.88 4.92 -9.45
C MET A 99 11.32 5.14 -9.90
N THR A 100 11.56 6.09 -10.80
CA THR A 100 12.90 6.46 -11.29
C THR A 100 13.80 6.88 -10.12
N LYS A 101 13.34 7.78 -9.25
CA LYS A 101 14.14 8.23 -8.10
C LYS A 101 14.44 7.11 -7.11
N ILE A 102 13.51 6.17 -6.92
CA ILE A 102 13.73 4.99 -6.07
C ILE A 102 14.82 4.11 -6.68
N ASN A 103 14.74 3.83 -7.97
CA ASN A 103 15.71 3.00 -8.68
C ASN A 103 17.10 3.65 -8.68
N GLU A 104 17.20 4.94 -9.00
CA GLU A 104 18.45 5.71 -8.91
C GLU A 104 19.04 5.67 -7.50
N ALA A 105 18.22 5.87 -6.47
CA ALA A 105 18.65 5.88 -5.08
C ALA A 105 19.15 4.51 -4.59
N LEU A 106 18.68 3.43 -5.19
CA LEU A 106 19.07 2.04 -4.92
C LEU A 106 20.14 1.50 -5.87
N GLY A 107 20.52 2.26 -6.90
CA GLY A 107 21.47 1.79 -7.93
C GLY A 107 20.90 0.69 -8.83
N ILE A 108 19.57 0.62 -8.99
CA ILE A 108 18.90 -0.37 -9.85
C ILE A 108 18.98 0.13 -11.30
N MET A 109 19.74 -0.57 -12.15
CA MET A 109 19.97 -0.18 -13.54
C MET A 109 18.82 -0.57 -14.48
N GLU A 110 18.16 -1.70 -14.21
CA GLU A 110 17.05 -2.18 -15.02
C GLU A 110 15.75 -2.11 -14.19
N PRO A 111 14.84 -1.16 -14.49
CA PRO A 111 13.56 -1.12 -13.81
C PRO A 111 12.78 -2.42 -14.09
N PRO A 112 11.88 -2.83 -13.18
CA PRO A 112 11.08 -4.02 -13.38
C PRO A 112 10.28 -3.90 -14.70
N PRO A 113 10.12 -4.99 -15.47
CA PRO A 113 9.56 -4.94 -16.83
C PRO A 113 8.08 -4.57 -16.88
N LYS A 114 7.39 -4.52 -15.74
CA LYS A 114 5.95 -4.27 -15.65
C LYS A 114 5.70 -3.08 -14.73
N PHE A 115 4.86 -2.15 -15.22
CA PHE A 115 4.44 -0.98 -14.45
C PHE A 115 3.73 -1.39 -13.14
N PRO A 116 3.81 -0.59 -12.07
CA PRO A 116 3.16 -0.88 -10.80
C PRO A 116 1.66 -1.21 -10.93
N HIS A 117 1.19 -2.07 -10.03
CA HIS A 117 -0.19 -2.47 -9.89
C HIS A 117 -0.52 -2.63 -8.40
N GLN A 118 -1.81 -2.61 -8.07
CA GLN A 118 -2.30 -2.94 -6.73
C GLN A 118 -3.00 -4.29 -6.78
N SER A 119 -2.42 -5.31 -6.18
CA SER A 119 -3.08 -6.61 -6.07
C SER A 119 -4.34 -6.50 -5.22
N VAL A 120 -5.40 -7.19 -5.64
CA VAL A 120 -6.68 -7.27 -4.91
C VAL A 120 -6.83 -8.65 -4.29
N PHE A 121 -6.56 -9.70 -5.07
CA PHE A 121 -6.64 -11.08 -4.60
C PHE A 121 -5.42 -11.89 -5.06
N TYR A 122 -4.87 -12.70 -4.16
CA TYR A 122 -3.93 -13.76 -4.51
C TYR A 122 -4.68 -15.10 -4.56
N VAL A 123 -4.69 -15.70 -5.74
CA VAL A 123 -5.44 -16.93 -6.00
C VAL A 123 -4.43 -18.03 -6.32
N PRO A 124 -4.35 -19.10 -5.52
CA PRO A 124 -3.46 -20.23 -5.80
C PRO A 124 -3.67 -20.78 -7.21
N ASP A 125 -2.63 -21.33 -7.82
CA ASP A 125 -2.66 -21.77 -9.22
C ASP A 125 -3.64 -22.93 -9.44
N GLU A 126 -3.84 -23.76 -8.41
CA GLU A 126 -4.83 -24.84 -8.40
C GLU A 126 -6.28 -24.33 -8.47
N ARG A 127 -6.49 -23.03 -8.21
CA ARG A 127 -7.78 -22.34 -8.22
C ARG A 127 -7.89 -21.35 -9.40
N SER A 128 -7.19 -21.60 -10.51
CA SER A 128 -7.17 -20.72 -11.69
C SER A 128 -8.55 -20.32 -12.23
N ARG A 129 -9.54 -21.22 -12.24
CA ARG A 129 -10.92 -20.90 -12.66
C ARG A 129 -11.55 -19.80 -11.80
N GLU A 130 -11.28 -19.80 -10.50
CA GLU A 130 -11.78 -18.81 -9.56
C GLU A 130 -11.18 -17.43 -9.83
N ARG A 131 -9.91 -17.38 -10.26
CA ARG A 131 -9.23 -16.15 -10.67
C ARG A 131 -9.99 -15.45 -11.80
N THR A 132 -10.48 -16.21 -12.79
CA THR A 132 -11.30 -15.68 -13.89
C THR A 132 -12.61 -15.11 -13.36
N VAL A 133 -13.32 -15.85 -12.49
CA VAL A 133 -14.59 -15.39 -11.91
C VAL A 133 -14.39 -14.11 -11.12
N LEU A 134 -13.42 -14.08 -10.20
CA LEU A 134 -13.09 -12.90 -9.40
C LEU A 134 -12.78 -11.68 -10.27
N THR A 135 -11.90 -11.85 -11.26
CA THR A 135 -11.51 -10.76 -12.17
C THR A 135 -12.69 -10.28 -13.01
N SER A 136 -13.52 -11.19 -13.54
CA SER A 136 -14.69 -10.84 -14.33
C SER A 136 -15.80 -10.19 -13.49
N THR A 137 -16.04 -10.64 -12.26
CA THR A 137 -17.02 -10.03 -11.36
C THR A 137 -16.56 -8.66 -10.88
N LEU A 138 -15.27 -8.54 -10.54
CA LEU A 138 -14.66 -7.27 -10.19
C LEU A 138 -14.71 -6.32 -11.39
N GLY A 139 -14.11 -6.68 -12.53
CA GLY A 139 -14.07 -5.85 -13.74
C GLY A 139 -15.44 -5.57 -14.37
N GLY A 140 -16.36 -6.53 -14.37
CA GLY A 140 -17.70 -6.39 -14.92
C GLY A 140 -18.65 -5.56 -14.05
N GLY A 141 -18.39 -5.50 -12.73
CA GLY A 141 -19.10 -4.61 -11.81
C GLY A 141 -18.53 -3.19 -11.75
N ILE A 142 -17.29 -3.01 -12.22
CA ILE A 142 -16.55 -1.75 -12.11
C ILE A 142 -16.48 -1.11 -13.49
N GLY A 143 -17.44 -0.25 -13.79
CA GLY A 143 -17.31 0.68 -14.92
C GLY A 143 -16.14 1.64 -14.73
N SER A 144 -15.77 2.37 -15.78
CA SER A 144 -14.69 3.39 -15.74
C SER A 144 -14.89 4.44 -14.63
N GLN A 145 -16.13 4.70 -14.23
CA GLN A 145 -16.45 5.60 -13.10
C GLN A 145 -16.01 5.01 -11.75
N GLN A 146 -16.15 3.70 -11.56
CA GLN A 146 -15.79 3.04 -10.32
C GLN A 146 -14.27 2.95 -10.16
N LEU A 147 -13.51 2.73 -11.26
CA LEU A 147 -12.04 2.83 -11.23
C LEU A 147 -11.57 4.23 -10.81
N LYS A 148 -12.21 5.29 -11.34
CA LYS A 148 -11.95 6.67 -10.91
C LYS A 148 -12.27 6.89 -9.43
N ALA A 149 -13.31 6.25 -8.91
CA ALA A 149 -13.67 6.30 -7.49
C ALA A 149 -12.69 5.51 -6.60
N TRP A 150 -11.86 4.64 -7.20
CA TRP A 150 -10.81 3.89 -6.54
C TRP A 150 -9.44 4.53 -6.64
N SER A 151 -9.24 5.48 -7.56
CA SER A 151 -8.05 6.32 -7.60
C SER A 151 -7.87 7.12 -6.31
N TYR A 152 -6.62 7.40 -5.94
CA TYR A 152 -6.31 8.10 -4.69
C TYR A 152 -5.00 8.89 -4.76
N ASP A 153 -4.85 9.84 -3.85
CA ASP A 153 -3.58 10.53 -3.62
C ASP A 153 -2.87 9.84 -2.46
N ALA A 154 -1.78 9.15 -2.77
CA ALA A 154 -0.95 8.50 -1.78
C ALA A 154 -0.11 9.53 -1.03
N THR A 155 -0.28 9.57 0.29
CA THR A 155 0.43 10.49 1.19
C THR A 155 1.47 9.79 2.05
N HIS A 156 1.57 8.46 1.96
CA HIS A 156 2.45 7.65 2.78
C HIS A 156 3.14 6.55 1.97
N ILE A 157 4.37 6.27 2.36
CA ILE A 157 5.10 5.07 1.97
C ILE A 157 5.30 4.19 3.21
N ALA A 158 5.25 2.88 3.04
CA ALA A 158 5.62 1.94 4.08
C ALA A 158 6.87 1.14 3.71
N ILE A 159 7.66 0.82 4.73
CA ILE A 159 8.66 -0.25 4.66
C ILE A 159 7.98 -1.49 5.24
N ALA A 160 7.88 -2.55 4.45
CA ALA A 160 7.20 -3.79 4.84
C ALA A 160 8.15 -4.98 4.77
N PHE A 161 8.13 -5.81 5.81
CA PHE A 161 8.77 -7.12 5.81
C PHE A 161 7.80 -8.12 5.20
N CYS A 162 8.26 -8.84 4.17
CA CYS A 162 7.40 -9.66 3.33
C CYS A 162 7.88 -11.11 3.24
N ASP A 163 8.73 -11.60 4.15
CA ASP A 163 9.08 -13.03 4.14
C ASP A 163 7.97 -13.91 4.68
N GLY A 164 7.81 -15.07 4.03
CA GLY A 164 6.81 -16.07 4.39
C GLY A 164 5.47 -15.86 3.68
N GLU A 165 4.42 -16.40 4.29
CA GLU A 165 3.05 -16.27 3.79
C GLU A 165 2.51 -14.85 4.05
N CYS A 166 1.47 -14.43 3.33
CA CYS A 166 0.91 -13.07 3.45
C CYS A 166 0.50 -12.70 4.88
N LYS A 167 0.08 -13.69 5.69
CA LYS A 167 -0.28 -13.50 7.10
C LYS A 167 0.91 -13.09 7.99
N ASP A 168 2.14 -13.38 7.55
CA ASP A 168 3.37 -13.10 8.28
C ASP A 168 3.95 -11.72 7.91
N TRP A 169 3.44 -11.10 6.85
CA TRP A 169 3.90 -9.79 6.38
C TRP A 169 3.57 -8.69 7.38
N LYS A 170 4.49 -7.75 7.55
CA LYS A 170 4.38 -6.69 8.57
C LYS A 170 4.87 -5.36 8.03
N ILE A 171 4.07 -4.31 8.22
CA ILE A 171 4.53 -2.94 8.07
C ILE A 171 5.49 -2.64 9.23
N LEU A 172 6.75 -2.40 8.91
CA LEU A 172 7.80 -2.04 9.88
C LEU A 172 7.75 -0.56 10.23
N GLU A 173 7.53 0.27 9.21
CA GLU A 173 7.50 1.73 9.31
C GLU A 173 6.55 2.31 8.28
N CYS A 174 5.83 3.37 8.63
CA CYS A 174 5.00 4.14 7.70
C CYS A 174 5.42 5.60 7.78
N ILE A 175 5.78 6.19 6.65
CA ILE A 175 6.48 7.46 6.54
C ILE A 175 5.68 8.40 5.63
N PRO A 176 5.35 9.61 6.09
CA PRO A 176 4.58 10.56 5.29
C PRO A 176 5.44 11.11 4.13
N LEU A 177 4.84 11.13 2.94
CA LEU A 177 5.38 11.76 1.74
C LEU A 177 5.15 13.26 1.72
N VAL A 178 4.11 13.77 2.36
CA VAL A 178 3.89 15.21 2.49
C VAL A 178 4.55 15.71 3.76
N ARG A 179 5.17 16.91 3.72
CA ARG A 179 5.53 17.58 4.98
C ARG A 179 4.21 17.85 5.71
N PRO A 180 4.12 17.58 7.03
CA PRO A 180 3.08 18.22 7.81
C PRO A 180 3.17 19.70 7.49
N ALA A 181 2.07 20.32 7.05
CA ALA A 181 2.04 21.77 6.95
C ALA A 181 2.54 22.28 8.30
N PHE A 182 3.61 23.08 8.30
CA PHE A 182 4.11 23.69 9.54
C PHE A 182 2.91 24.43 10.13
N VAL A 183 2.30 23.86 11.16
CA VAL A 183 1.32 24.57 11.96
C VAL A 183 2.16 25.63 12.63
N ASN A 184 2.11 26.85 12.10
CA ASN A 184 2.77 28.01 12.70
C ASN A 184 2.19 28.16 14.11
N SER A 185 2.89 27.62 15.10
CA SER A 185 2.55 27.75 16.52
C SER A 185 2.79 29.17 17.06
N SER A 186 3.18 30.11 16.19
CA SER A 186 3.54 31.50 16.52
C SER A 186 2.39 32.51 16.42
N ARG A 187 1.13 32.08 16.32
CA ARG A 187 -0.05 32.96 16.53
C ARG A 187 -1.11 32.29 17.43
N PHE A 188 -0.76 32.11 18.70
CA PHE A 188 -1.75 32.03 19.78
C PHE A 188 -1.57 33.23 20.70
N SER A 189 -1.98 34.41 20.23
CA SER A 189 -2.38 35.51 21.12
C SER A 189 -3.90 35.63 21.03
N PHE A 190 -4.55 35.16 22.10
CA PHE A 190 -5.92 35.48 22.53
C PHE A 190 -7.00 35.61 21.45
N PHE A 191 -7.67 34.50 21.14
CA PHE A 191 -9.14 34.49 21.02
C PHE A 191 -9.64 33.10 21.40
N ASN A 192 -10.31 33.02 22.55
CA ASN A 192 -11.10 31.87 22.99
C ASN A 192 -12.24 31.68 21.99
N HIS A 193 -12.15 30.76 21.03
CA HIS A 193 -13.28 30.02 20.46
C HIS A 193 -12.74 28.66 20.00
N ALA A 194 -13.23 27.59 20.62
CA ALA A 194 -12.78 26.22 20.40
C ALA A 194 -13.09 25.75 18.97
N ILE A 195 -12.06 25.35 18.22
CA ILE A 195 -12.19 24.57 16.99
C ILE A 195 -11.65 23.15 17.27
N PRO A 196 -12.33 22.06 16.89
CA PRO A 196 -11.90 20.70 17.21
C PRO A 196 -10.71 20.27 16.33
N THR A 197 -9.56 20.04 16.94
CA THR A 197 -8.31 19.53 16.32
C THR A 197 -8.32 18.00 16.17
N GLY A 198 -9.32 17.45 15.47
CA GLY A 198 -9.59 16.00 15.49
C GLY A 198 -9.00 15.13 14.38
N ILE A 199 -8.43 15.68 13.29
CA ILE A 199 -8.29 14.89 12.05
C ILE A 199 -6.85 14.39 11.76
N ILE A 200 -5.80 15.01 12.31
CA ILE A 200 -4.41 14.65 11.95
C ILE A 200 -3.77 13.68 12.98
N GLU A 201 -4.23 13.65 14.24
CA GLU A 201 -3.67 12.74 15.25
C GLU A 201 -4.15 11.29 15.12
N ASP A 202 -5.26 11.05 14.43
CA ASP A 202 -5.91 9.73 14.40
C ASP A 202 -5.15 8.73 13.51
N GLU A 203 -4.59 9.17 12.38
CA GLU A 203 -3.84 8.29 11.48
C GLU A 203 -2.54 7.78 12.12
N ALA A 204 -1.80 8.63 12.86
CA ALA A 204 -0.58 8.20 13.55
C ALA A 204 -0.87 7.35 14.80
N ARG A 205 -2.02 7.54 15.46
CA ARG A 205 -2.45 6.71 16.60
C ARG A 205 -2.85 5.30 16.17
N HIS A 206 -3.52 5.14 15.03
CA HIS A 206 -3.92 3.83 14.52
C HIS A 206 -2.72 2.87 14.38
N TYR A 207 -1.57 3.37 13.91
CA TYR A 207 -0.34 2.57 13.80
C TYR A 207 0.36 2.32 15.14
N ARG A 208 0.30 3.24 16.10
CA ARG A 208 0.90 3.03 17.44
C ARG A 208 0.09 2.01 18.25
N LEU A 209 -1.23 1.98 18.11
CA LEU A 209 -2.09 1.04 18.83
C LEU A 209 -1.94 -0.40 18.32
N ALA A 210 -1.79 -0.60 17.01
CA ALA A 210 -1.50 -1.92 16.44
C ALA A 210 -0.19 -2.52 16.97
N LYS A 211 0.83 -1.68 17.23
CA LYS A 211 2.12 -2.11 17.79
C LYS A 211 2.03 -2.48 19.28
N SER A 212 1.11 -1.86 20.03
CA SER A 212 0.89 -2.14 21.45
C SER A 212 0.17 -3.46 21.71
N MET A 213 -0.69 -3.94 20.81
CA MET A 213 -1.41 -5.20 21.01
C MET A 213 -0.60 -6.44 20.61
N SER A 214 0.46 -6.28 19.80
CA SER A 214 1.30 -7.40 19.34
C SER A 214 2.44 -7.78 20.29
N LEU A 215 2.74 -6.96 21.30
CA LEU A 215 3.84 -7.22 22.24
C LEU A 215 3.39 -7.89 23.55
N SER A 216 2.08 -8.02 23.79
CA SER A 216 1.53 -8.61 25.02
C SER A 216 1.41 -10.14 25.00
N SER A 217 1.80 -10.82 23.91
CA SER A 217 1.61 -12.27 23.73
C SER A 217 2.90 -13.10 23.70
N ILE A 218 4.06 -12.53 24.05
CA ILE A 218 5.34 -13.27 24.15
C ILE A 218 5.92 -13.13 25.56
N ILE A 219 5.14 -13.48 26.59
CA ILE A 219 5.65 -13.95 27.89
C ILE A 219 4.57 -14.88 28.46
N MET A 220 4.61 -16.16 28.10
CA MET A 220 4.18 -17.33 28.89
C MET A 220 4.08 -18.54 27.96
N LYS A 221 5.18 -19.28 27.84
CA LYS A 221 5.29 -20.75 27.92
C LYS A 221 6.73 -21.15 27.61
#